data_AF-A0A1T1D1S6-F1
#
_entry.id   AF-A0A1T1D1S6-F1
#
_cell.length_a   1.000
_cell.length_b   1.000
_cell.length_c   1.000
_cell.angle_alpha   90.00
_cell.angle_beta   90.00
_cell.angle_gamma   90.00
#
_symmetry.space_group_name_H-M   'P 1'
#
loop_
_entity.id
_entity.type
_entity.pdbx_description
1 polymer ?
#
loop_
_entity_poly.entity_id
_entity_poly.type
_entity_poly.pdbx_seq_one_letter_code
_entity_poly.pdbx_strand_id
1 'polypeptide(L)' 'REVKQHRQVIVVTHNPNIVVNGNAEFVLSLEVDRGQTRIGCHDGLQDQSVRDEICRVMEGGREALERRYQWILLPER' A
#
# COMPACT_ATOMS: atom_id res chain seq x y z
N ARG A 1 -9.83 24.92 5.62
CA ARG A 1 -10.06 23.49 5.92
C ARG A 1 -10.70 22.74 4.74
N GLU A 2 -11.54 23.39 3.92
CA GLU A 2 -12.26 22.78 2.79
C GLU A 2 -11.41 22.10 1.72
N VAL A 3 -10.24 22.67 1.38
CA VAL A 3 -9.31 22.08 0.41
C VAL A 3 -8.88 20.66 0.80
N LYS A 4 -8.78 20.36 2.11
CA LYS A 4 -8.37 19.02 2.57
C LYS A 4 -9.39 17.93 2.22
N GLN A 5 -10.67 18.27 2.08
CA GLN A 5 -11.75 17.31 1.83
C GLN A 5 -11.83 16.86 0.37
N HIS A 6 -11.29 17.65 -0.56
CA HIS A 6 -11.36 17.39 -2.01
C HIS A 6 -9.99 17.10 -2.63
N ARG A 7 -8.95 17.05 -1.80
CA ARG A 7 -7.57 16.91 -2.25
C ARG A 7 -7.25 15.43 -2.48
N GLN A 8 -6.91 15.10 -3.72
CA GLN A 8 -6.24 13.84 -4.03
C GLN A 8 -4.76 13.91 -3.66
N VAL A 9 -4.24 12.87 -3.03
CA VAL A 9 -2.81 12.74 -2.70
C VAL A 9 -2.28 11.49 -3.39
N ILE A 10 -1.32 11.69 -4.28
CA ILE A 10 -0.63 10.61 -4.98
C ILE A 10 0.78 10.54 -4.40
N VAL A 11 1.21 9.36 -3.96
CA VAL A 11 2.52 9.13 -3.36
C VAL A 11 3.23 8.02 -4.10
N VAL A 12 4.47 8.30 -4.54
CA VAL A 12 5.38 7.29 -5.09
C VAL A 12 6.41 6.97 -4.02
N THR A 13 6.51 5.72 -3.64
CA THR A 13 7.36 5.31 -2.51
C THR A 13 7.81 3.87 -2.64
N HIS A 14 8.98 3.57 -2.07
CA HIS A 14 9.48 2.22 -1.83
C HIS A 14 9.31 1.80 -0.36
N ASN A 15 8.75 2.68 0.50
CA ASN A 15 8.54 2.39 1.92
C ASN A 15 7.14 1.83 2.16
N PRO A 16 7.01 0.54 2.54
CA PRO A 16 5.72 -0.11 2.71
C PRO A 16 4.88 0.50 3.83
N ASN A 17 5.50 1.13 4.84
CA ASN A 17 4.77 1.74 5.94
C ASN A 17 3.91 2.92 5.48
N ILE A 18 4.31 3.64 4.42
CA ILE A 18 3.50 4.73 3.87
C ILE A 18 2.23 4.18 3.23
N VAL A 19 2.33 3.07 2.49
CA VAL A 19 1.18 2.41 1.86
C VAL A 19 0.27 1.78 2.93
N VAL A 20 0.85 0.98 3.82
CA VAL A 20 0.13 0.15 4.79
C VAL A 20 -0.44 0.98 5.93
N ASN A 21 0.36 1.81 6.60
CA ASN A 21 -0.10 2.60 7.75
C ASN A 21 -0.80 3.89 7.32
N GLY A 22 -0.50 4.39 6.12
CA GLY A 22 -1.25 5.49 5.51
C GLY A 22 -2.65 5.11 5.05
N ASN A 23 -3.04 3.83 5.16
CA ASN A 23 -4.33 3.31 4.73
C ASN A 23 -4.64 3.66 3.27
N ALA A 24 -3.70 3.34 2.37
CA ALA A 24 -3.85 3.64 0.96
C ALA A 24 -5.14 3.06 0.40
N GLU A 25 -6.00 3.94 -0.13
CA GLU A 25 -7.31 3.57 -0.70
C GLU A 25 -7.16 2.90 -2.07
N PHE A 26 -6.08 3.21 -2.78
CA PHE A 26 -5.74 2.62 -4.07
C PHE A 26 -4.23 2.49 -4.18
N VAL A 27 -3.77 1.26 -4.41
CA VAL A 27 -2.35 0.91 -4.63
C VAL A 27 -2.18 0.58 -6.09
N LEU A 28 -1.13 1.10 -6.71
CA LEU A 28 -0.75 0.80 -8.08
C LEU A 28 0.72 0.39 -8.10
N SER A 29 0.99 -0.89 -8.34
CA SER A 29 2.35 -1.39 -8.49
C SER A 29 2.83 -1.26 -9.93
N LEU A 30 4.12 -0.97 -10.07
CA LEU A 30 4.79 -0.81 -11.34
C LEU A 30 5.89 -1.86 -11.46
N GLU A 31 5.92 -2.54 -12.60
CA GLU A 31 6.92 -3.54 -12.93
C GLU A 31 7.64 -3.15 -14.23
N VAL A 32 8.91 -3.50 -14.36
CA VAL A 32 9.66 -3.31 -15.59
C VAL A 32 9.62 -4.59 -16.40
N ASP A 33 8.96 -4.55 -17.56
CA ASP A 33 8.90 -5.63 -18.54
C ASP A 33 9.54 -5.15 -19.84
N ARG A 34 10.60 -5.84 -20.29
CA ARG A 34 11.34 -5.52 -21.53
C ARG A 34 11.75 -4.03 -21.66
N GLY A 35 12.17 -3.43 -20.55
CA GLY A 35 12.61 -2.03 -20.51
C GLY A 35 11.45 -1.01 -20.54
N GLN A 36 10.20 -1.45 -20.43
CA GLN A 36 9.03 -0.59 -20.31
C GLN A 36 8.34 -0.83 -18.96
N THR A 37 7.85 0.25 -18.37
CA THR A 37 7.05 0.16 -17.15
C THR A 37 5.64 -0.30 -17.50
N ARG A 38 5.17 -1.33 -16.81
CA ARG A 38 3.80 -1.83 -16.86
C ARG A 38 3.19 -1.78 -15.47
N ILE A 39 1.86 -1.78 -15.43
CA ILE A 39 1.13 -1.96 -14.18
C ILE A 39 1.20 -3.44 -13.83
N GLY A 40 1.69 -3.76 -12.63
CA GLY A 40 1.72 -5.13 -12.11
C GLY A 40 0.38 -5.51 -11.50
N CYS A 41 -0.01 -4.80 -10.44
CA CYS A 41 -1.26 -4.98 -9.71
C CYS A 41 -1.85 -3.62 -9.37
N HIS A 42 -3.19 -3.53 -9.32
CA HIS A 42 -3.87 -2.35 -8.80
C HIS A 42 -5.18 -2.74 -8.12
N ASP A 43 -5.37 -2.29 -6.87
CA ASP A 43 -6.65 -2.34 -6.15
C ASP A 43 -6.47 -1.59 -4.80
N GLY A 44 -7.46 -1.63 -3.92
CA GLY A 44 -7.31 -1.16 -2.54
C GLY A 44 -6.45 -2.09 -1.67
N LEU A 45 -5.92 -1.55 -0.57
CA LEU A 45 -5.08 -2.29 0.38
C LEU A 45 -5.78 -3.52 1.01
N GLN A 46 -7.12 -3.53 1.05
CA GLN A 46 -7.92 -4.66 1.51
C GLN A 46 -7.91 -5.87 0.55
N ASP A 47 -7.49 -5.69 -0.70
CA ASP A 47 -7.38 -6.82 -1.63
C ASP A 47 -6.16 -7.70 -1.30
N GLN A 48 -6.32 -9.01 -1.40
CA GLN A 48 -5.22 -9.95 -1.10
C GLN A 48 -4.09 -9.83 -2.13
N SER A 49 -4.42 -9.65 -3.41
CA SER A 49 -3.42 -9.53 -4.47
C SER A 49 -2.51 -8.31 -4.25
N VAL A 50 -3.07 -7.20 -3.78
CA VAL A 50 -2.31 -5.99 -3.42
C VAL A 50 -1.39 -6.24 -2.23
N ARG A 51 -1.85 -6.97 -1.20
CA ARG A 51 -0.98 -7.29 -0.05
C ARG A 51 0.16 -8.22 -0.44
N ASP A 52 -0.12 -9.21 -1.28
CA ASP A 52 0.89 -10.13 -1.81
C ASP A 52 1.90 -9.36 -2.66
N GLU A 53 1.43 -8.44 -3.49
CA GLU A 53 2.26 -7.55 -4.29
C GLU A 53 3.19 -6.68 -3.44
N ILE A 54 2.66 -6.08 -2.37
CA ILE A 54 3.46 -5.29 -1.42
C ILE A 54 4.56 -6.16 -0.81
N CYS A 55 4.26 -7.38 -0.40
CA CYS A 55 5.26 -8.30 0.16
C CYS A 55 6.31 -8.72 -0.87
N ARG A 56 5.93 -8.82 -2.15
CA ARG A 56 6.81 -9.22 -3.23
C ARG A 56 7.75 -8.10 -3.68
N VAL A 57 7.25 -6.87 -3.75
CA VAL A 57 7.97 -5.72 -4.34
C VAL A 57 8.68 -4.87 -3.29
N MET A 58 8.12 -4.71 -2.09
CA MET A 58 8.65 -3.83 -1.06
C MET A 58 9.34 -4.62 0.05
N GLU A 59 10.63 -4.33 0.28
CA GLU A 59 11.35 -4.82 1.45
C GLU A 59 10.64 -4.35 2.73
N GLY A 60 10.38 -5.29 3.65
CA GLY A 60 9.64 -5.01 4.88
C GLY A 60 8.11 -4.97 4.73
N GLY A 61 7.57 -5.30 3.55
CA GLY A 61 6.14 -5.24 3.26
C GLY A 61 5.30 -6.16 4.15
N ARG A 62 5.81 -7.37 4.41
CA ARG A 62 5.17 -8.34 5.29
C ARG A 62 5.12 -7.86 6.73
N GLU A 63 6.25 -7.37 7.24
CA GLU A 63 6.38 -6.85 8.60
C GLU A 63 5.47 -5.64 8.83
N ALA A 64 5.34 -4.76 7.82
CA ALA A 64 4.42 -3.62 7.88
C ALA A 64 2.96 -4.08 8.03
N LEU A 65 2.53 -5.07 7.23
CA LEU A 65 1.19 -5.64 7.30
C LEU A 65 0.94 -6.36 8.63
N GLU A 66 1.86 -7.21 9.07
CA GLU A 66 1.74 -7.94 10.33
C GLU A 66 1.62 -6.99 11.53
N ARG A 67 2.46 -5.95 11.60
CA ARG A 67 2.37 -4.92 12.65
C ARG A 67 1.04 -4.17 12.61
N ARG A 68 0.55 -3.82 11.42
CA ARG A 68 -0.76 -3.19 11.26
C ARG A 68 -1.88 -4.10 11.78
N TYR A 69 -1.87 -5.39 11.44
CA TYR A 69 -2.87 -6.35 11.91
C TYR A 69 -2.81 -6.56 13.42
N GLN A 70 -1.61 -6.65 14.00
CA GLN A 70 -1.44 -6.71 15.44
C GLN A 70 -2.15 -5.53 16.12
N TRP A 71 -1.99 -4.31 15.61
CA TRP A 71 -2.65 -3.12 16.18
C TRP A 71 -4.17 -3.10 16.00
N ILE A 72 -4.68 -3.59 14.87
CA ILE A 72 -6.13 -3.64 14.59
C ILE A 72 -6.83 -4.66 15.50
N LEU A 73 -6.17 -5.77 15.82
CA LEU A 73 -6.72 -6.86 16.62
C LEU A 73 -6.57 -6.66 18.14
N LEU A 74 -5.99 -5.54 18.58
CA LEU A 74 -5.86 -5.25 20.01
C LEU A 74 -7.25 -5.00 20.64
N PRO A 75 -7.58 -5.68 21.76
CA PRO A 75 -8.92 -5.67 22.35
C PRO A 75 -9.35 -4.34 22.99
N GLU A 76 -8.49 -3.32 23.06
CA GLU A 76 -8.80 -2.02 23.68
C GLU A 76 -8.94 -0.88 22.66
N ARG A 77 -9.48 -1.18 21.47
CA ARG A 77 -9.97 -0.19 20.50
C ARG A 77 -11.43 -0.40 20.16
#